data_AF-A0A7S2G1B4-F1
#
_entry.id   AF-A0A7S2G1B4-F1
#
_cell.length_a   1.000
_cell.length_b   1.000
_cell.length_c   1.000
_cell.angle_alpha   90.00
_cell.angle_beta   90.00
_cell.angle_gamma   90.00
#
_symmetry.space_group_name_H-M   'P 1'
#
loop_
_entity.id
_entity.type
_entity.pdbx_description
1 polymer ?
#
loop_
_entity_poly.entity_id
_entity_poly.type
_entity_poly.pdbx_seq_one_letter_code
_entity_poly.pdbx_strand_id
1 'polypeptide(L)'
;AELICASEVIRIAVGNLRGDLALAFVVHYTRLLMLFTTMPHSVVSPFLQKIILLAWAATEVTRYPMVLFPDSKRVRLLRYTAPLITFPLGAGAEALAAYLVHNETPNHYLYGGAKAALPQIVLSLAFVLVVIINIGGGTMWYPSMCRKVVKVLKNDKSKAKKTK
;
A
#
# COMPACT_ATOMS: atom_id res chain seq x y z
N ALA A 1 10.78 5.28 6.76
CA ALA A 1 10.06 4.25 5.97
C ALA A 1 10.25 4.49 4.47
N GLU A 2 9.80 5.65 3.96
CA GLU A 2 9.83 5.95 2.51
C GLU A 2 11.22 5.91 1.85
N LEU A 3 12.28 6.33 2.52
CA LEU A 3 13.65 6.25 1.98
C LEU A 3 14.09 4.80 1.66
N ILE A 4 13.61 3.83 2.44
CA ILE A 4 13.94 2.42 2.25
C ILE A 4 13.13 1.86 1.08
N CYS A 5 11.85 2.22 0.95
CA CYS A 5 11.04 1.90 -0.23
C CYS A 5 11.62 2.52 -1.51
N ALA A 6 11.99 3.80 -1.48
CA ALA A 6 12.62 4.48 -2.61
C ALA A 6 13.93 3.78 -3.04
N SER A 7 14.76 3.38 -2.07
CA SER A 7 15.98 2.62 -2.35
C SER A 7 15.71 1.26 -3.00
N GLU A 8 14.59 0.61 -2.66
CA GLU A 8 14.17 -0.64 -3.30
C GLU A 8 13.68 -0.43 -4.72
N VAL A 9 12.89 0.61 -4.99
CA VAL A 9 12.46 0.95 -6.36
C VAL A 9 13.67 1.17 -7.25
N ILE A 10 14.66 1.93 -6.77
CA ILE A 10 15.91 2.16 -7.50
C ILE A 10 16.66 0.85 -7.73
N ARG A 11 16.76 -0.03 -6.72
CA ARG A 11 17.42 -1.34 -6.87
C ARG A 11 16.69 -2.28 -7.83
N ILE A 12 15.35 -2.22 -7.90
CA ILE A 12 14.56 -2.95 -8.91
C ILE A 12 14.81 -2.36 -10.30
N ALA A 13 14.81 -1.04 -10.44
CA ALA A 13 15.05 -0.34 -11.70
C ALA A 13 16.45 -0.62 -12.28
N VAL A 14 17.47 -0.71 -11.41
CA VAL A 14 18.85 -1.06 -11.78
C VAL A 14 19.03 -2.57 -11.99
N GLY A 15 18.01 -3.40 -11.72
CA GLY A 15 18.05 -4.85 -11.92
C GLY A 15 18.74 -5.64 -10.80
N ASN A 16 19.17 -4.96 -9.72
CA ASN A 16 19.80 -5.60 -8.55
C ASN A 16 18.81 -6.39 -7.68
N LEU A 17 17.51 -6.11 -7.80
CA LEU A 17 16.46 -6.80 -7.05
C LEU A 17 15.35 -7.28 -7.98
N ARG A 18 14.95 -8.56 -7.87
CA ARG A 18 13.77 -9.07 -8.58
C ARG A 18 12.51 -8.51 -7.92
N GLY A 19 11.81 -7.63 -8.62
CA GLY A 19 10.56 -7.04 -8.18
C GLY A 19 9.74 -6.48 -9.34
N ASP A 20 8.45 -6.22 -9.07
CA ASP A 20 7.57 -5.54 -10.02
C ASP A 20 7.74 -4.03 -9.85
N LEU A 21 8.44 -3.40 -10.79
CA LEU A 21 8.73 -1.97 -10.76
C LEU A 21 7.45 -1.13 -10.81
N ALA A 22 6.46 -1.55 -11.60
CA ALA A 22 5.21 -0.82 -11.76
C ALA A 22 4.43 -0.80 -10.44
N LEU A 23 4.32 -1.96 -9.78
CA LEU A 23 3.71 -2.04 -8.46
C LEU A 23 4.46 -1.19 -7.43
N ALA A 24 5.78 -1.27 -7.41
CA ALA A 24 6.59 -0.53 -6.45
C ALA A 24 6.46 1.00 -6.64
N PHE A 25 6.43 1.46 -7.89
CA PHE A 25 6.19 2.85 -8.23
C PHE A 25 4.79 3.32 -7.80
N VAL A 26 3.75 2.55 -8.13
CA VAL A 26 2.37 2.87 -7.76
C VAL A 26 2.19 3.02 -6.25
N VAL A 27 2.72 2.08 -5.47
CA VAL A 27 2.63 2.15 -4.00
C VAL A 27 3.35 3.40 -3.47
N HIS A 28 4.54 3.69 -3.98
CA HIS A 28 5.32 4.84 -3.53
C HIS A 28 4.65 6.17 -3.91
N TYR A 29 4.14 6.27 -5.13
CA TYR A 29 3.35 7.41 -5.59
C TYR A 29 2.15 7.67 -4.67
N THR A 30 1.37 6.63 -4.34
CA THR A 30 0.23 6.75 -3.41
C THR A 30 0.69 7.24 -2.04
N ARG A 31 1.77 6.68 -1.48
CA ARG A 31 2.28 7.12 -0.16
C ARG A 31 2.76 8.57 -0.15
N LEU A 32 3.46 9.01 -1.18
CA LEU A 32 3.91 10.41 -1.31
C LEU A 32 2.73 11.37 -1.43
N LEU A 33 1.74 11.02 -2.26
CA LEU A 33 0.51 11.80 -2.38
C LEU A 33 -0.20 11.89 -1.03
N MET A 34 -0.37 10.77 -0.34
CA MET A 34 -0.96 10.72 0.99
C MET A 34 -0.19 11.58 2.01
N LEU A 35 1.14 11.60 1.97
CA LEU A 35 1.99 12.41 2.87
C LEU A 35 1.91 13.91 2.63
N PHE A 36 1.89 14.33 1.37
CA PHE A 36 1.99 15.75 1.04
C PHE A 36 0.64 16.43 0.83
N THR A 37 -0.40 15.70 0.41
CA THR A 37 -1.69 16.31 0.07
C THR A 37 -2.81 15.84 0.98
N THR A 38 -2.93 14.53 1.24
CA THR A 38 -4.09 13.99 1.95
C THR A 38 -3.99 14.12 3.48
N MET A 39 -2.93 13.59 4.09
CA MET A 39 -2.75 13.59 5.55
C MET A 39 -2.68 14.98 6.20
N PRO A 40 -2.02 16.01 5.62
CA PRO A 40 -2.00 17.34 6.23
C PRO A 40 -3.32 18.09 6.09
N HIS A 41 -4.28 17.56 5.31
CA HIS A 41 -5.58 18.22 5.09
C HIS A 41 -6.44 18.19 6.36
N SER A 42 -7.07 19.32 6.70
CA SER A 42 -7.85 19.51 7.94
C SER A 42 -9.04 18.56 8.09
N VAL A 43 -9.60 18.09 6.97
CA VAL A 43 -10.71 17.12 6.94
C VAL A 43 -10.32 15.72 7.41
N VAL A 44 -9.01 15.40 7.39
CA VAL A 44 -8.54 14.05 7.74
C VAL A 44 -8.33 13.97 9.24
N SER A 45 -9.16 13.16 9.91
CA SER A 45 -9.08 13.01 11.36
C SER A 45 -7.73 12.44 11.83
N PRO A 46 -7.21 12.86 13.00
CA PRO A 46 -5.97 12.31 13.55
C PRO A 46 -6.02 10.79 13.76
N PHE A 47 -7.21 10.24 14.00
CA PHE A 47 -7.40 8.80 14.11
C PHE A 47 -7.13 8.09 12.78
N LEU A 48 -7.65 8.62 11.67
CA LEU A 48 -7.44 8.05 10.34
C LEU A 48 -5.98 8.12 9.92
N GLN A 49 -5.30 9.25 10.19
CA GLN A 49 -3.85 9.40 9.96
C GLN A 49 -3.05 8.34 10.71
N LYS A 50 -3.37 8.11 11.99
CA LYS A 50 -2.71 7.08 12.81
C LYS A 50 -2.91 5.68 12.23
N ILE A 51 -4.09 5.35 11.72
CA ILE A 51 -4.34 4.04 11.07
C ILE A 51 -3.46 3.88 9.83
N ILE A 52 -3.39 4.89 8.97
CA ILE A 52 -2.56 4.86 7.75
C ILE A 52 -1.09 4.63 8.14
N LEU A 53 -0.57 5.45 9.05
CA LEU A 53 0.82 5.34 9.51
C LEU A 53 1.10 4.01 10.21
N LEU A 54 0.15 3.49 10.99
CA LEU A 54 0.29 2.19 11.65
C LEU A 54 0.32 1.04 10.63
N ALA A 55 -0.54 1.07 9.61
CA ALA A 55 -0.53 0.08 8.54
C ALA A 55 0.80 0.10 7.77
N TRP A 56 1.33 1.29 7.48
CA TRP A 56 2.65 1.44 6.85
C TRP A 56 3.77 0.94 7.74
N ALA A 57 3.80 1.36 9.01
CA ALA A 57 4.81 0.93 9.95
C ALA A 57 4.80 -0.59 10.13
N ALA A 58 3.61 -1.20 10.28
CA ALA A 58 3.47 -2.65 10.44
C ALA A 58 3.93 -3.42 9.20
N THR A 59 3.65 -2.93 7.99
CA THR A 59 4.14 -3.57 6.75
C THR A 59 5.66 -3.50 6.61
N GLU A 60 6.28 -2.37 6.96
CA GLU A 60 7.74 -2.26 6.93
C GLU A 60 8.39 -3.12 8.03
N VAL A 61 7.89 -3.04 9.27
CA VAL A 61 8.43 -3.80 10.42
C VAL A 61 8.37 -5.30 10.17
N THR A 62 7.30 -5.80 9.56
CA THR A 62 7.16 -7.23 9.24
C THR A 62 8.01 -7.67 8.04
N ARG A 63 8.54 -6.73 7.25
CA ARG A 63 9.44 -7.02 6.12
C ARG A 63 10.89 -7.21 6.54
N TYR A 64 11.40 -6.43 7.50
CA TYR A 64 12.81 -6.48 7.93
C TYR A 64 13.29 -7.86 8.42
N PRO A 65 12.51 -8.63 9.20
CA PRO A 65 12.97 -9.93 9.66
C PRO A 65 13.35 -10.88 8.51
N MET A 66 12.74 -10.76 7.33
CA MET A 66 13.09 -11.60 6.17
C MET A 66 14.42 -11.17 5.53
N VAL A 67 14.80 -9.90 5.66
CA VAL A 67 16.12 -9.42 5.20
C VAL A 67 17.22 -10.00 6.08
N LEU A 68 16.98 -10.08 7.38
CA LEU A 68 17.95 -10.60 8.36
C LEU A 68 17.99 -12.14 8.39
N PHE A 69 16.85 -12.82 8.26
CA PHE A 69 16.72 -14.27 8.39
C PHE A 69 15.85 -14.88 7.27
N PRO A 70 16.34 -14.93 6.02
CA PRO A 70 15.55 -15.38 4.85
C PRO A 70 15.14 -16.87 4.92
N ASP A 71 15.92 -17.69 5.64
CA ASP A 71 15.68 -19.13 5.79
C ASP A 71 14.64 -19.47 6.87
N SER A 72 14.30 -18.51 7.73
CA SER A 72 13.33 -18.74 8.81
C SER A 72 11.90 -18.84 8.27
N LYS A 73 11.27 -20.00 8.48
CA LYS A 73 9.88 -20.25 8.07
C LYS A 73 8.87 -19.35 8.81
N ARG A 74 9.10 -19.10 10.11
CA ARG A 74 8.21 -18.25 10.92
C ARG A 74 8.21 -16.81 10.42
N VAL A 75 9.38 -16.31 10.04
CA VAL A 75 9.57 -15.01 9.41
C VAL A 75 8.87 -14.94 8.06
N ARG A 76 8.99 -16.00 7.25
CA ARG A 76 8.29 -16.10 5.97
C ARG A 76 6.76 -16.09 6.13
N LEU A 77 6.25 -16.80 7.15
CA LEU A 77 4.83 -16.79 7.48
C LEU A 77 4.38 -15.38 7.90
N LEU A 78 5.11 -14.74 8.82
CA LEU A 78 4.83 -13.38 9.28
C LEU A 78 4.75 -12.38 8.12
N ARG A 79 5.69 -12.46 7.17
CA ARG A 79 5.70 -11.60 5.98
C ARG A 79 4.47 -11.78 5.09
N TYR A 80 3.92 -12.99 5.02
CA TYR A 80 2.74 -13.24 4.18
C TYR A 80 1.43 -12.97 4.91
N THR A 81 1.39 -13.14 6.23
CA THR A 81 0.19 -12.89 7.04
C THR A 81 0.00 -11.43 7.39
N ALA A 82 1.09 -10.67 7.63
CA ALA A 82 0.97 -9.26 7.98
C ALA A 82 0.24 -8.43 6.91
N PRO A 83 0.51 -8.58 5.60
CA PRO A 83 -0.27 -7.93 4.54
C PRO A 83 -1.76 -8.29 4.55
N LEU A 84 -2.18 -9.46 5.02
CA LEU A 84 -3.61 -9.81 5.03
C LEU A 84 -4.43 -8.86 5.91
N ILE A 85 -3.84 -8.33 6.97
CA ILE A 85 -4.53 -7.43 7.91
C ILE A 85 -4.18 -5.97 7.58
N THR A 86 -2.91 -5.70 7.37
CA THR A 86 -2.41 -4.33 7.16
C THR A 86 -2.83 -3.77 5.81
N PHE A 87 -2.99 -4.60 4.78
CA PHE A 87 -3.36 -4.12 3.45
C PHE A 87 -4.81 -3.61 3.40
N PRO A 88 -5.86 -4.36 3.83
CA PRO A 88 -7.22 -3.82 3.84
C PRO A 88 -7.38 -2.60 4.74
N LEU A 89 -6.71 -2.59 5.90
CA LEU A 89 -6.72 -1.45 6.82
C LEU A 89 -6.05 -0.23 6.21
N GLY A 90 -4.86 -0.38 5.63
CA GLY A 90 -4.12 0.70 5.00
C GLY A 90 -4.82 1.22 3.74
N ALA A 91 -5.10 0.34 2.79
CA ALA A 91 -5.73 0.70 1.52
C ALA A 91 -7.13 1.30 1.72
N GLY A 92 -7.92 0.75 2.65
CA GLY A 92 -9.23 1.29 3.01
C GLY A 92 -9.13 2.68 3.66
N ALA A 93 -8.20 2.86 4.60
CA ALA A 93 -7.99 4.14 5.26
C ALA A 93 -7.46 5.21 4.29
N GLU A 94 -6.54 4.86 3.39
CA GLU A 94 -6.03 5.74 2.34
C GLU A 94 -7.13 6.14 1.36
N ALA A 95 -7.93 5.19 0.89
CA ALA A 95 -9.04 5.47 -0.03
C ALA A 95 -10.10 6.37 0.63
N LEU A 96 -10.43 6.11 1.90
CA LEU A 96 -11.38 6.94 2.64
C LEU A 96 -10.84 8.37 2.83
N ALA A 97 -9.58 8.51 3.24
CA ALA A 97 -8.96 9.82 3.42
C ALA A 97 -8.88 10.60 2.09
N ALA A 98 -8.49 9.93 0.99
CA ALA A 98 -8.46 10.54 -0.34
C ALA A 98 -9.86 10.97 -0.80
N TYR A 99 -10.89 10.15 -0.54
CA TYR A 99 -12.28 10.48 -0.85
C TYR A 99 -12.79 11.69 -0.06
N LEU A 100 -12.50 11.77 1.24
CA LEU A 100 -12.89 12.90 2.08
C LEU A 100 -12.23 14.19 1.61
N VAL A 101 -10.92 14.16 1.32
CA VAL A 101 -10.20 15.32 0.78
C VAL A 101 -10.75 15.73 -0.58
N HIS A 102 -11.03 14.76 -1.45
CA HIS A 102 -11.60 15.03 -2.77
C HIS A 102 -12.99 15.71 -2.69
N ASN A 103 -13.86 15.25 -1.79
CA ASN A 103 -15.19 15.83 -1.60
C ASN A 103 -15.17 17.23 -0.98
N GLU A 104 -14.25 17.45 -0.01
CA GLU A 104 -14.13 18.73 0.69
C GLU A 104 -13.43 19.78 -0.15
N THR A 105 -12.59 19.37 -1.11
CA THR A 105 -11.96 20.29 -2.06
C THR A 105 -13.06 20.88 -2.97
N PRO A 106 -13.36 22.19 -2.88
CA PRO A 106 -14.58 22.74 -3.47
C PRO A 106 -14.63 22.53 -4.99
N ASN A 107 -15.69 21.84 -5.43
CA ASN A 107 -15.98 21.49 -6.83
C ASN A 107 -16.07 22.69 -7.79
N HIS A 108 -16.15 23.93 -7.29
CA HIS A 108 -16.19 25.13 -8.13
C HIS A 108 -14.89 25.40 -8.92
N TYR A 109 -13.77 24.80 -8.50
CA TYR A 109 -12.48 24.86 -9.20
C TYR A 109 -12.15 23.59 -10.01
N LEU A 110 -12.86 22.48 -9.78
CA LEU A 110 -12.62 21.18 -10.41
C LEU A 110 -13.49 20.91 -11.63
N TYR A 111 -14.69 21.50 -11.69
CA TYR A 111 -15.64 21.35 -12.82
C TYR A 111 -16.23 22.68 -13.31
N GLY A 112 -15.77 23.82 -12.78
CA GLY A 112 -16.24 25.17 -13.11
C GLY A 112 -15.71 25.72 -14.44
N GLY A 113 -16.07 25.09 -15.56
CA GLY A 113 -15.84 25.61 -16.91
C GLY A 113 -14.37 25.85 -17.29
N ALA A 114 -14.14 26.55 -18.41
CA ALA A 114 -12.85 26.73 -19.11
C ALA A 114 -11.70 27.42 -18.32
N LYS A 115 -11.79 27.55 -17.00
CA LYS A 115 -10.78 28.18 -16.12
C LYS A 115 -10.29 27.30 -14.96
N ALA A 116 -10.63 26.01 -14.94
CA ALA A 116 -10.00 25.08 -14.00
C ALA A 116 -8.47 25.05 -14.26
N ALA A 117 -7.67 25.37 -13.25
CA ALA A 117 -6.23 25.37 -13.40
C ALA A 117 -5.75 23.92 -13.57
N LEU A 118 -4.89 23.65 -14.55
CA LEU A 118 -4.33 22.33 -14.85
C LEU A 118 -3.83 21.56 -13.60
N PRO A 119 -3.21 22.19 -12.58
CA PRO A 119 -2.83 21.51 -11.34
C PRO A 119 -3.99 20.92 -10.54
N GLN A 120 -5.17 21.55 -10.55
CA GLN A 120 -6.35 21.10 -9.80
C GLN A 120 -6.97 19.86 -10.44
N ILE A 121 -7.06 19.85 -11.78
CA ILE A 121 -7.53 18.68 -12.54
C ILE A 121 -6.60 17.49 -12.29
N VAL A 122 -5.29 17.72 -12.36
CA VAL A 122 -4.28 16.68 -12.10
C VAL A 122 -4.41 16.14 -10.67
N LEU A 123 -4.60 17.00 -9.67
CA LEU A 123 -4.75 16.59 -8.28
C LEU A 123 -6.04 15.79 -8.03
N SER A 124 -7.15 16.18 -8.65
CA SER A 124 -8.42 15.44 -8.59
C SER A 124 -8.29 14.05 -9.22
N LEU A 125 -7.71 13.97 -10.42
CA LEU A 125 -7.42 12.69 -11.07
C LEU A 125 -6.51 11.82 -10.20
N ALA A 126 -5.54 12.42 -9.52
CA ALA A 126 -4.65 11.71 -8.62
C ALA A 126 -5.37 11.13 -7.40
N PHE A 127 -6.32 11.85 -6.78
CA PHE A 127 -7.15 11.30 -5.70
C PHE A 127 -8.06 10.16 -6.17
N VAL A 128 -8.73 10.34 -7.32
CA VAL A 128 -9.56 9.29 -7.91
C VAL A 128 -8.74 8.04 -8.21
N LEU A 129 -7.52 8.22 -8.75
CA LEU A 129 -6.59 7.15 -9.03
C LEU A 129 -6.20 6.39 -7.75
N VAL A 130 -5.94 7.08 -6.64
CA VAL A 130 -5.66 6.44 -5.34
C VAL A 130 -6.84 5.57 -4.89
N VAL A 131 -8.07 6.07 -5.01
CA VAL A 131 -9.28 5.30 -4.65
C VAL A 131 -9.40 4.05 -5.53
N ILE A 132 -9.25 4.18 -6.84
CA ILE A 132 -9.34 3.06 -7.79
C ILE A 132 -8.25 2.02 -7.52
N ILE A 133 -7.01 2.45 -7.29
CA ILE A 133 -5.87 1.56 -7.05
C ILE A 133 -6.05 0.81 -5.73
N ASN A 134 -6.47 1.49 -4.67
CA ASN A 134 -6.61 0.85 -3.36
C ASN A 134 -7.80 -0.10 -3.29
N ILE A 135 -8.94 0.25 -3.90
CA ILE A 135 -10.12 -0.61 -3.92
C ILE A 135 -9.97 -1.72 -4.99
N GLY A 136 -9.69 -1.34 -6.23
CA GLY A 136 -9.57 -2.25 -7.37
C GLY A 136 -8.32 -3.12 -7.30
N GLY A 137 -7.16 -2.53 -7.05
CA GLY A 137 -5.93 -3.28 -6.81
C GLY A 137 -6.08 -4.17 -5.58
N GLY A 138 -6.71 -3.68 -4.52
CA GLY A 138 -6.93 -4.49 -3.32
C GLY A 138 -7.78 -5.73 -3.56
N THR A 139 -8.93 -5.58 -4.19
CA THR A 139 -9.82 -6.71 -4.50
C THR A 139 -9.18 -7.74 -5.43
N MET A 140 -8.36 -7.31 -6.41
CA MET A 140 -7.68 -8.23 -7.32
C MET A 140 -6.48 -8.95 -6.67
N TRP A 141 -5.71 -8.26 -5.83
CA TRP A 141 -4.47 -8.80 -5.27
C TRP A 141 -4.69 -9.61 -3.99
N TYR A 142 -5.74 -9.29 -3.22
CA TYR A 142 -6.03 -9.95 -1.95
C TYR A 142 -6.21 -11.48 -2.07
N PRO A 143 -6.96 -12.02 -3.05
CA PRO A 143 -7.08 -13.47 -3.25
C PRO A 143 -5.72 -14.16 -3.51
N SER A 144 -4.83 -13.51 -4.25
CA SER A 144 -3.47 -14.00 -4.51
C SER A 144 -2.64 -14.09 -3.23
N MET A 145 -2.74 -13.09 -2.34
CA MET A 145 -2.07 -13.10 -1.03
C MET A 145 -2.59 -14.24 -0.14
N CYS A 146 -3.92 -14.41 -0.05
CA CYS A 146 -4.54 -15.51 0.69
C CYS A 146 -4.05 -16.88 0.19
N ARG A 147 -3.99 -17.09 -1.13
CA ARG A 147 -3.46 -18.33 -1.73
C ARG A 147 -2.00 -18.59 -1.34
N LYS A 148 -1.16 -17.55 -1.30
CA LYS A 148 0.25 -17.67 -0.89
C LYS A 148 0.36 -18.14 0.57
N VAL A 149 -0.43 -17.56 1.48
CA VAL A 149 -0.46 -17.97 2.90
C VAL A 149 -0.92 -19.42 3.04
N VAL A 150 -2.02 -19.80 2.38
CA VAL A 150 -2.52 -21.19 2.39
C VAL A 150 -1.49 -22.17 1.86
N LYS A 151 -0.75 -21.81 0.80
CA LYS A 151 0.32 -22.66 0.23
C LYS A 151 1.46 -22.88 1.22
N VAL A 152 1.87 -21.84 1.95
CA VAL A 152 2.90 -21.97 3.01
C VAL A 152 2.41 -22.89 4.13
N LEU A 153 1.17 -22.72 4.59
CA LEU A 153 0.58 -23.55 5.65
C LEU A 153 0.42 -25.02 5.22
N LYS A 154 -0.01 -25.28 3.97
CA LYS A 154 -0.17 -26.65 3.44
C LYS A 154 1.17 -27.37 3.27
N ASN A 155 2.21 -26.67 2.81
CA ASN A 155 3.55 -27.26 2.65
C ASN A 155 4.18 -27.70 3.98
N ASP A 156 3.82 -27.07 5.11
CA ASP A 156 4.25 -27.53 6.43
C ASP A 156 3.54 -28.82 6.86
N LYS A 157 2.24 -28.97 6.57
CA LYS A 157 1.51 -30.22 6.87
C LYS A 157 2.04 -31.42 6.08
N SER A 158 2.45 -31.21 4.82
CA SER A 158 3.01 -32.27 3.97
C SER A 158 4.37 -32.78 4.46
N LYS A 159 5.25 -31.89 4.96
CA LYS A 159 6.56 -32.30 5.48
C LYS A 159 6.46 -32.92 6.87
N ALA A 160 5.60 -32.41 7.75
CA ALA A 160 5.40 -33.00 9.08
C ALA A 160 4.87 -34.45 9.03
N LYS A 161 4.17 -34.82 7.94
CA LYS A 161 3.66 -36.18 7.72
C LYS A 161 4.70 -37.16 7.16
N LYS A 162 5.85 -36.68 6.65
CA LYS A 162 6.95 -37.51 6.14
C LYS A 162 8.04 -37.81 7.18
N THR A 163 8.00 -37.13 8.33
CA THR A 163 8.97 -37.31 9.43
C THR A 163 8.41 -38.15 10.59
N LYS A 164 7.26 -38.80 10.38
CA LYS A 164 6.71 -39.87 11.22
C LYS A 164 6.75 -41.16 10.43
#